data_AF-A0A6A7LRL4-F1
#
_entry.id   AF-A0A6A7LRL4-F1
#
_cell.length_a   1.000
_cell.length_b   1.000
_cell.length_c   1.000
_cell.angle_alpha   90.00
_cell.angle_beta   90.00
_cell.angle_gamma   90.00
#
_symmetry.space_group_name_H-M   'P 1'
#
loop_
_entity.id
_entity.type
_entity.pdbx_description
1 polymer ?
#
loop_
_entity_poly.entity_id
_entity_poly.type
_entity_poly.pdbx_seq_one_letter_code
_entity_poly.pdbx_strand_id
1 'polypeptide(L)'
;MTWVRGQSGNPAGRPRKDDPITQAIRSTLREKDGPSTYRVLLARKLVQMAVGGDLAAAREVLDRVEGKPTERREVTGADGSALALLITRLDGANGNPRS
;
A
#
# COMPACT_ATOMS: atom_id res chain seq x y z
N MET A 1 28.24 -1.13 -3.75
CA MET A 1 27.31 -0.50 -4.71
C MET A 1 26.61 0.64 -3.99
N THR A 2 26.68 1.85 -4.54
CA THR A 2 26.15 3.07 -3.93
C THR A 2 24.66 3.19 -4.24
N TRP A 3 23.82 3.29 -3.22
CA TRP A 3 22.40 3.58 -3.39
C TRP A 3 22.22 4.97 -4.03
N VAL A 4 21.51 5.03 -5.17
CA VAL A 4 21.27 6.27 -5.90
C VAL A 4 19.93 6.85 -5.43
N ARG A 5 19.99 8.04 -4.83
CA ARG A 5 18.80 8.78 -4.40
C ARG A 5 17.88 9.01 -5.61
N GLY A 6 16.64 8.51 -5.55
CA GLY A 6 15.64 8.68 -6.60
C GLY A 6 15.41 7.45 -7.50
N GLN A 7 16.23 6.40 -7.38
CA GLN A 7 16.02 5.16 -8.11
C GLN A 7 15.24 4.16 -7.24
N SER A 8 13.99 3.91 -7.60
CA SER A 8 13.16 2.84 -7.00
C SER A 8 13.87 1.49 -7.15
N GLY A 9 14.02 0.75 -6.05
CA GLY A 9 14.60 -0.61 -6.04
C GLY A 9 13.70 -1.68 -6.67
N ASN A 10 12.52 -1.29 -7.16
CA ASN A 10 11.65 -2.16 -7.96
C ASN A 10 11.62 -1.66 -9.42
N PRO A 11 12.59 -2.07 -10.27
CA PRO A 11 12.62 -1.69 -11.68
C PRO A 11 11.48 -2.31 -12.50
N ALA A 12 10.89 -3.44 -12.06
CA ALA A 12 9.75 -4.08 -12.71
C ALA A 12 8.39 -3.42 -12.36
N GLY A 13 8.37 -2.50 -11.40
CA GLY A 13 7.16 -1.86 -10.91
C GLY A 13 6.20 -2.84 -10.23
N ARG A 14 4.98 -2.37 -9.95
CA ARG A 14 3.91 -3.25 -9.44
C ARG A 14 3.55 -4.24 -10.55
N PRO A 15 3.56 -5.56 -10.30
CA PRO A 15 3.11 -6.56 -11.28
C PRO A 15 1.74 -6.16 -11.84
N ARG A 16 1.63 -6.15 -13.18
CA ARG A 16 0.37 -5.83 -13.86
C ARG A 16 -0.62 -6.95 -13.54
N LYS A 17 -1.60 -6.64 -12.69
CA LYS A 17 -2.80 -7.47 -12.56
C LYS A 17 -3.79 -6.96 -13.60
N ASP A 18 -4.41 -7.86 -14.33
CA ASP A 18 -5.52 -7.53 -15.22
C ASP A 18 -6.70 -7.10 -14.33
N ASP A 19 -7.05 -5.81 -14.41
CA ASP A 19 -8.13 -5.13 -13.68
C ASP A 19 -8.22 -5.34 -12.14
N PRO A 20 -7.31 -4.76 -11.35
CA PRO A 20 -7.37 -4.87 -9.90
C PRO A 20 -8.54 -4.05 -9.33
N ILE A 21 -9.23 -4.57 -8.30
CA ILE A 21 -10.26 -3.84 -7.55
C ILE A 21 -9.79 -2.45 -7.06
N THR A 22 -8.48 -2.28 -6.83
CA THR A 22 -7.88 -0.98 -6.49
C THR A 22 -8.12 0.08 -7.58
N GLN A 23 -8.10 -0.31 -8.85
CA GLN A 23 -8.37 0.58 -9.97
C GLN A 23 -9.85 0.96 -10.01
N ALA A 24 -10.76 -0.02 -9.91
CA ALA A 24 -12.20 0.22 -9.83
C ALA A 24 -12.54 1.19 -8.68
N ILE A 25 -12.07 0.91 -7.46
CA ILE A 25 -12.28 1.79 -6.29
C ILE A 25 -11.74 3.20 -6.54
N ARG A 26 -10.55 3.33 -7.14
CA ARG A 26 -9.97 4.65 -7.46
C ARG A 26 -10.78 5.42 -8.50
N SER A 27 -11.41 4.74 -9.45
CA SER A 27 -12.30 5.36 -10.42
C SER A 27 -13.59 5.82 -9.72
N THR A 28 -14.25 4.92 -8.98
CA THR A 28 -15.48 5.23 -8.25
C THR A 28 -15.31 6.38 -7.27
N LEU A 29 -14.21 6.43 -6.52
CA LEU A 29 -13.95 7.53 -5.57
C LEU A 29 -13.83 8.91 -6.24
N ARG A 30 -13.54 8.99 -7.54
CA ARG A 30 -13.48 10.25 -8.31
C ARG A 30 -14.82 10.64 -8.93
N GLU A 31 -15.74 9.69 -9.08
CA GLU A 31 -17.07 9.96 -9.61
C GLU A 31 -17.84 10.92 -8.68
N LYS A 32 -18.73 11.69 -9.29
CA LYS A 32 -19.60 12.63 -8.58
C LYS A 32 -20.94 11.98 -8.26
N ASP A 33 -21.43 12.31 -7.08
CA ASP A 33 -22.81 12.09 -6.67
C ASP A 33 -23.35 13.42 -6.14
N GLY A 34 -24.26 14.01 -6.92
CA GLY A 34 -24.69 15.40 -6.77
C GLY A 34 -23.52 16.40 -6.78
N PRO A 35 -23.43 17.32 -5.80
CA PRO A 35 -22.39 18.35 -5.75
C PRO A 35 -21.02 17.82 -5.26
N SER A 36 -20.94 16.58 -4.78
CA SER A 36 -19.75 16.02 -4.14
C SER A 36 -19.20 14.82 -4.92
N THR A 37 -17.96 14.41 -4.60
CA THR A 37 -17.39 13.16 -5.12
C THR A 37 -17.54 12.06 -4.08
N TYR A 38 -17.57 10.79 -4.49
CA TYR A 38 -17.67 9.68 -3.54
C TYR A 38 -16.53 9.68 -2.51
N ARG A 39 -15.31 10.13 -2.86
CA ARG A 39 -14.25 10.32 -1.85
C ARG A 39 -14.63 11.30 -0.74
N VAL A 40 -15.32 12.39 -1.07
CA VAL A 40 -15.75 13.41 -0.08
C VAL A 40 -16.90 12.86 0.75
N LEU A 41 -17.85 12.17 0.12
CA LEU A 41 -18.98 11.55 0.80
C LEU A 41 -18.51 10.46 1.77
N LEU A 42 -17.58 9.61 1.34
CA LEU A 42 -16.97 8.57 2.18
C LEU A 42 -16.23 9.18 3.37
N ALA A 43 -15.42 10.23 3.16
CA ALA A 43 -14.73 10.92 4.24
C ALA A 43 -15.70 11.51 5.26
N ARG A 44 -16.78 12.17 4.80
CA ARG A 44 -17.83 12.71 5.67
C ARG A 44 -18.52 11.60 6.48
N LYS A 45 -18.89 10.50 5.81
CA LYS A 45 -19.54 9.36 6.48
C LYS A 45 -18.63 8.74 7.53
N LEU A 46 -17.34 8.58 7.24
CA LEU A 46 -16.35 8.05 8.18
C LEU A 46 -16.24 8.92 9.44
N VAL A 47 -16.17 10.24 9.27
CA VAL A 47 -16.16 11.19 10.41
C VAL A 47 -17.47 11.15 11.20
N GLN A 48 -18.62 11.09 10.52
CA GLN A 48 -19.92 10.97 11.18
C GLN A 48 -20.02 9.68 12.02
N MET A 49 -19.52 8.56 11.51
CA MET A 49 -19.47 7.29 12.26
C MET A 49 -18.57 7.39 13.48
N ALA A 50 -17.37 7.99 13.32
CA ALA A 50 -16.44 8.21 14.42
C ALA A 50 -17.07 9.06 15.53
N VAL A 51 -17.69 10.20 15.18
CA VAL A 51 -18.39 11.08 16.13
C VAL A 51 -19.62 10.38 16.74
N GLY A 52 -20.26 9.48 16.00
CA GLY A 52 -21.37 8.65 16.47
C GLY A 52 -20.98 7.51 17.41
N GLY A 53 -19.69 7.34 17.74
CA GLY A 53 -19.21 6.35 18.70
C GLY A 53 -18.63 5.06 18.08
N ASP A 54 -18.49 4.98 16.76
CA ASP A 54 -17.78 3.87 16.13
C ASP A 54 -16.27 4.01 16.37
N LEU A 55 -15.73 3.23 17.31
CA LEU A 55 -14.33 3.26 17.69
C LEU A 55 -13.39 2.82 16.56
N ALA A 56 -13.83 1.95 15.65
CA ALA A 56 -13.01 1.54 14.51
C ALA A 56 -12.89 2.69 13.50
N ALA A 57 -13.99 3.39 13.23
CA ALA A 57 -13.97 4.60 12.40
C ALA A 57 -13.12 5.71 13.05
N ALA A 58 -13.25 5.92 14.36
CA ALA A 58 -12.45 6.91 15.09
C ALA A 58 -10.94 6.61 14.99
N ARG A 59 -10.55 5.34 15.17
CA ARG A 59 -9.16 4.91 14.99
C ARG A 59 -8.65 5.19 13.58
N GLU A 60 -9.43 4.86 12.55
CA GLU A 60 -9.01 5.08 11.16
C GLU A 60 -8.94 6.57 10.76
N VAL A 61 -9.70 7.44 11.42
CA VAL A 61 -9.56 8.90 11.27
C VAL A 61 -8.28 9.37 11.95
N LEU A 62 -8.05 8.99 13.21
CA LEU A 62 -6.86 9.39 13.98
C LEU A 62 -5.57 8.89 13.32
N ASP A 63 -5.52 7.62 12.90
CA ASP A 63 -4.36 7.04 12.22
C ASP A 63 -4.01 7.76 10.90
N ARG A 64 -4.98 8.42 10.25
CA ARG A 64 -4.76 9.20 9.02
C ARG A 64 -4.36 10.65 9.26
N VAL A 65 -4.83 11.25 10.36
CA VAL A 65 -4.59 12.67 10.67
C VAL A 65 -3.29 12.82 11.48
N GLU A 66 -3.13 12.00 12.52
CA GLU A 66 -2.00 12.04 13.45
C GLU A 66 -0.89 11.05 13.06
N GLY A 67 -1.19 10.12 12.14
CA GLY A 67 -0.31 9.02 11.79
C GLY A 67 -0.46 7.83 12.76
N LYS A 68 0.06 6.67 12.35
CA LYS A 68 0.10 5.49 13.21
C LYS A 68 1.28 5.59 14.18
N PRO A 69 1.12 5.22 15.46
CA PRO A 69 2.25 5.04 16.37
C PRO A 69 3.30 4.11 15.75
N THR A 70 4.57 4.41 15.96
CA THR A 70 5.68 3.57 15.49
C THR A 70 5.56 2.18 16.10
N GLU A 71 5.32 1.17 15.26
CA GLU A 71 5.27 -0.21 15.70
C GLU A 71 6.69 -0.76 15.82
N ARG A 72 7.12 -1.10 17.03
CA ARG A 72 8.36 -1.87 17.24
C ARG A 72 8.05 -3.34 16.99
N ARG A 73 8.62 -3.91 15.93
CA ARG A 73 8.62 -5.37 15.68
C ARG A 73 10.01 -5.93 15.79
N GLU A 74 10.13 -7.04 16.49
CA GLU A 74 11.30 -7.91 16.44
C GLU A 74 11.08 -8.95 15.34
N VAL A 75 12.05 -9.12 14.46
CA VAL A 75 12.01 -10.12 13.38
C VAL A 75 13.09 -11.14 13.66
N THR A 76 12.69 -12.37 13.93
CA THR A 76 13.58 -13.50 14.24
C THR A 76 13.33 -14.66 13.27
N GLY A 77 14.27 -15.60 13.21
CA GLY A 77 14.09 -16.89 12.55
C GLY A 77 13.16 -17.81 13.35
N ALA A 78 12.91 -19.01 12.83
CA ALA A 78 12.10 -20.01 13.52
C ALA A 78 12.61 -20.23 14.95
N ASP A 79 11.70 -20.32 15.91
CA ASP A 79 12.00 -20.52 17.33
C ASP A 79 12.93 -19.45 17.95
N GLY A 80 12.93 -18.23 17.41
CA GLY A 80 13.78 -17.14 17.90
C GLY A 80 15.24 -17.23 17.42
N SER A 81 15.55 -18.14 16.51
CA SER A 81 16.88 -18.31 15.94
C SER A 81 17.30 -17.12 15.06
N ALA A 82 18.57 -17.12 14.65
CA ALA A 82 19.08 -16.14 13.69
C ALA A 82 18.34 -16.24 12.35
N LEU A 83 18.04 -15.10 11.74
CA LEU A 83 17.49 -15.03 10.39
C LEU A 83 18.50 -15.57 9.37
N ALA A 84 18.18 -16.72 8.76
CA ALA A 84 18.93 -17.25 7.63
C ALA A 84 18.50 -16.54 6.34
N LEU A 85 19.44 -15.89 5.65
CA LEU A 85 19.20 -15.20 4.39
C LEU A 85 19.89 -15.95 3.24
N LEU A 86 19.12 -16.39 2.24
CA LEU A 86 19.65 -16.78 0.94
C LEU A 86 19.44 -15.63 -0.04
N ILE A 87 20.53 -15.02 -0.49
CA ILE A 87 20.48 -13.91 -1.45
C ILE A 87 20.80 -14.47 -2.84
N THR A 88 19.79 -14.53 -3.71
CA THR A 88 19.96 -14.88 -5.12
C THR A 88 19.76 -13.65 -6.00
N ARG A 89 20.71 -13.40 -6.91
CA ARG A 89 20.56 -12.39 -7.94
C ARG A 89 19.67 -12.95 -9.06
N LEU A 90 18.54 -12.31 -9.32
CA LEU A 90 17.71 -12.61 -10.49
C LEU A 90 18.22 -11.77 -11.66
N ASP A 91 19.05 -12.36 -12.52
CA ASP A 91 19.44 -11.74 -13.78
C ASP A 91 18.29 -11.89 -14.79
N GLY A 92 17.81 -10.78 -15.34
CA GLY A 92 16.71 -10.76 -16.31
C GLY A 92 17.11 -11.43 -17.62
N ALA A 93 16.50 -12.57 -17.93
CA ALA A 93 16.64 -13.22 -19.23
C ALA A 93 16.00 -12.35 -20.33
N ASN A 94 16.84 -11.67 -21.11
CA ASN A 94 16.49 -11.19 -22.45
C ASN A 94 17.60 -11.61 -23.41
N GLY A 95 17.41 -12.77 -24.04
CA GLY A 95 18.21 -13.26 -25.14
C GLY A 95 17.30 -13.96 -26.14
N ASN A 96 16.68 -13.18 -27.03
CA ASN A 96 15.98 -13.71 -28.21
C ASN A 96 17.05 -14.07 -29.26
N PRO A 97 17.22 -15.34 -29.67
CA PRO A 97 18.05 -15.67 -30.81
C PRO A 97 17.28 -15.32 -32.08
N ARG A 98 17.68 -14.24 -32.76
CA ARG A 98 17.21 -13.98 -34.12
C ARG A 98 17.81 -15.05 -35.04
N SER A 99 16.91 -15.78 -35.71
CA SER A 99 17.14 -16.52 -36.96
C SER A 99 17.54 -15.59 -38.09
#